data_AF-A0A8J3H479-F1
#
_entry.id   AF-A0A8J3H479-F1
#
_cell.length_a   1.000
_cell.length_b   1.000
_cell.length_c   1.000
_cell.angle_alpha   90.00
_cell.angle_beta   90.00
_cell.angle_gamma   90.00
#
_symmetry.space_group_name_H-M   'P 1'
#
loop_
_entity.id
_entity.type
_entity.pdbx_description
1 polymer ?
#
loop_
_entity_poly.entity_id
_entity_poly.type
_entity_poly.pdbx_seq_one_letter_code
_entity_poly.pdbx_strand_id
1 'polypeptide(L)'
;MHPFSLADFPDELPTGDYEVLIQEELLRGQGFETYQRTATHMTVPDRGDRTGWMELHTISERDLNEALSRDQGPTEMNNHSEAALSPQEDGT
;
A
#
# COMPACT_ATOMS: atom_id res chain seq x y z
N MET A 1 5.57 1.72 -10.75
CA MET A 1 5.31 3.18 -10.76
C MET A 1 4.28 3.50 -11.85
N HIS A 2 3.00 3.32 -11.52
CA HIS A 2 1.83 3.63 -12.37
C HIS A 2 0.98 4.75 -11.75
N PRO A 3 0.36 5.64 -12.56
CA PRO A 3 -0.60 6.62 -12.05
C PRO A 3 -1.85 5.91 -11.50
N PHE A 4 -2.53 6.55 -10.53
CA PHE A 4 -3.69 5.98 -9.86
C PHE A 4 -4.71 7.06 -9.48
N SER A 5 -5.95 6.63 -9.27
CA SER A 5 -7.05 7.51 -8.85
C SER A 5 -7.53 7.07 -7.47
N LEU A 6 -8.00 8.02 -6.66
CA LEU A 6 -8.64 7.75 -5.38
C LEU A 6 -10.13 8.10 -5.49
N ALA A 7 -11.02 7.35 -4.84
CA ALA A 7 -12.45 7.59 -4.92
C ALA A 7 -12.88 8.99 -4.42
N ASP A 8 -12.16 9.53 -3.43
CA ASP A 8 -12.41 10.87 -2.86
C ASP A 8 -11.68 11.98 -3.64
N PHE A 9 -10.84 11.62 -4.62
CA PHE A 9 -10.04 12.55 -5.40
C PHE A 9 -10.49 12.55 -6.87
N PRO A 10 -11.02 13.67 -7.39
CA PRO A 10 -11.57 13.70 -8.74
C PRO A 10 -10.51 13.56 -9.84
N ASP A 11 -9.24 13.80 -9.51
CA ASP A 11 -8.13 13.81 -10.45
C ASP A 11 -7.25 12.56 -10.33
N GLU A 12 -6.57 12.20 -11.42
CA GLU A 12 -5.58 11.13 -11.38
C GLU A 12 -4.26 11.65 -10.82
N LEU A 13 -3.77 10.96 -9.79
CA LEU A 13 -2.50 11.26 -9.16
C LEU A 13 -1.36 10.69 -10.03
N PRO A 14 -0.33 11.49 -10.34
CA PRO A 14 0.81 11.01 -11.10
C PRO A 14 1.53 9.89 -10.34
N THR A 15 2.34 9.11 -11.05
CA THR A 15 3.21 8.17 -10.34
C THR A 15 4.32 8.92 -9.62
N GLY A 16 4.63 8.51 -8.39
CA GLY A 16 5.64 9.15 -7.56
C GLY A 16 5.63 8.63 -6.13
N ASP A 17 6.54 9.18 -5.34
CA ASP A 17 6.61 8.90 -3.91
C ASP A 17 5.62 9.79 -3.16
N TYR A 18 4.65 9.15 -2.51
CA TYR A 18 3.64 9.80 -1.68
C TYR A 18 3.89 9.44 -0.21
N GLU A 19 3.83 10.44 0.66
CA GLU A 19 3.88 10.18 2.09
C GLU A 19 2.50 9.73 2.58
N VAL A 20 2.45 8.56 3.23
CA VAL A 20 1.22 7.98 3.78
C VAL A 20 1.34 7.94 5.31
N LEU A 21 0.37 8.56 5.98
CA LEU A 21 0.27 8.61 7.44
C LEU A 21 -0.89 7.72 7.89
N ILE A 22 -0.58 6.72 8.71
CA ILE A 22 -1.59 5.87 9.34
C ILE A 22 -1.89 6.45 10.72
N GLN A 23 -3.15 6.81 10.96
CA GLN A 23 -3.60 7.15 12.29
C GLN A 23 -4.04 5.88 13.02
N GLU A 24 -3.37 5.59 14.12
CA GLU A 24 -3.66 4.47 15.00
C GLU A 24 -4.15 4.99 16.35
N GLU A 25 -5.26 4.46 16.83
CA GLU A 25 -5.76 4.72 18.16
C GLU A 25 -5.35 3.59 19.10
N LEU A 26 -4.75 3.96 20.24
CA LEU A 26 -4.48 3.03 21.33
C LEU A 26 -5.78 2.77 22.10
N LEU A 27 -6.30 1.56 21.95
CA LEU A 27 -7.41 1.05 22.73
C LEU A 27 -6.86 0.32 23.96
N ARG A 28 -7.18 0.85 25.14
CA ARG A 28 -6.85 0.20 26.42
C ARG A 28 -8.03 -0.62 26.92
N GLY A 29 -7.92 -1.93 26.76
CA GLY A 29 -8.80 -2.91 27.38
C GLY A 29 -8.31 -3.29 28.78
N GLN A 30 -9.16 -3.99 29.54
CA GLN A 30 -8.80 -4.50 30.86
C GLN A 30 -7.73 -5.61 30.70
N GLY A 31 -6.46 -5.21 30.71
CA GLY A 31 -5.29 -6.10 30.63
C GLY A 31 -4.60 -6.17 29.26
N PHE A 32 -5.02 -5.38 28.27
CA PHE A 32 -4.37 -5.34 26.96
C PHE A 32 -4.40 -3.95 26.34
N GLU A 33 -3.31 -3.64 25.66
CA GLU A 33 -3.12 -2.45 24.84
C GLU A 33 -3.16 -2.93 23.39
N THR A 34 -4.15 -2.49 22.61
CA THR A 34 -4.25 -2.81 21.18
C THR A 34 -4.32 -1.54 20.37
N TYR A 35 -3.67 -1.53 19.22
CA TYR A 35 -3.72 -0.41 18.28
C TYR A 35 -4.74 -0.73 17.20
N GLN A 36 -5.66 0.19 16.94
CA GLN A 36 -6.59 0.10 15.82
C GLN A 36 -6.32 1.26 14.87
N ARG A 37 -6.05 0.94 13.60
CA ARG A 37 -6.03 1.95 12.54
C ARG A 37 -7.41 2.60 12.43
N THR A 38 -7.48 3.90 12.66
CA THR A 38 -8.73 4.69 12.58
C THR A 38 -8.84 5.45 11.28
N ALA A 39 -7.72 5.82 10.67
CA ALA A 39 -7.71 6.53 9.41
C ALA A 39 -6.37 6.39 8.67
N THR A 40 -6.41 6.71 7.38
CA THR A 40 -5.25 6.75 6.50
C THR A 40 -5.23 8.09 5.82
N HIS A 41 -4.09 8.76 5.86
CA HIS A 41 -3.92 10.03 5.21
C HIS A 41 -2.78 9.90 4.22
N MET A 42 -2.88 10.64 3.13
CA MET A 42 -1.86 10.69 2.11
C MET A 42 -1.62 12.13 1.73
N THR A 43 -0.35 12.48 1.64
CA THR A 43 0.09 13.81 1.27
C THR A 43 0.19 13.90 -0.25
N VAL A 44 -0.65 14.72 -0.86
CA VAL A 44 -0.70 14.93 -2.31
C VAL A 44 -0.12 16.31 -2.63
N PRO A 45 0.77 16.44 -3.64
CA PRO A 45 1.26 17.74 -4.06
C PRO A 45 0.10 18.55 -4.67
N ASP A 46 -0.11 19.77 -4.18
CA ASP A 46 -1.08 20.70 -4.76
C ASP A 46 -0.66 21.02 -6.20
N ARG A 47 -1.60 20.86 -7.14
CA ARG A 47 -1.36 21.19 -8.57
C ARG A 47 -1.53 22.69 -8.87
N GLY A 48 -1.91 23.49 -7.87
CA GLY A 48 -2.08 24.93 -8.02
C GLY A 48 -0.76 25.69 -8.17
N ASP A 49 -0.86 26.99 -8.42
CA ASP A 49 0.27 27.94 -8.49
C ASP A 49 1.15 27.96 -7.22
N ARG A 50 0.74 27.27 -6.14
CA ARG A 50 1.45 27.18 -4.87
C ARG A 50 2.44 26.04 -4.88
N THR A 51 3.50 26.21 -5.69
CA THR A 51 4.65 25.29 -5.73
C THR A 51 5.16 25.02 -4.30
N GLY A 52 5.11 23.75 -3.88
CA GLY A 52 5.63 23.29 -2.58
C GLY A 52 4.60 23.07 -1.49
N TRP A 53 3.31 23.26 -1.76
CA TRP A 53 2.25 22.91 -0.81
C TRP A 53 1.83 21.45 -1.02
N MET A 54 1.79 20.72 0.08
CA MET A 54 1.47 19.31 0.17
C MET A 54 0.18 19.23 0.99
N GLU A 55 -0.91 18.80 0.36
CA GLU A 55 -2.21 18.71 1.02
C GLU A 55 -2.43 17.30 1.56
N LEU A 56 -2.86 17.22 2.81
CA LEU A 56 -3.10 15.96 3.49
C LEU A 56 -4.55 15.52 3.26
N HIS A 57 -4.75 14.46 2.51
CA HIS A 57 -6.07 13.90 2.22
C HIS A 57 -6.30 12.61 2.97
N THR A 58 -7.49 12.44 3.54
CA THR A 58 -7.91 11.16 4.08
C THR A 58 -8.27 10.24 2.94
N ILE A 59 -7.63 9.07 2.87
CA ILE A 59 -7.88 8.06 1.85
C ILE A 59 -8.44 6.79 2.48
N SER A 60 -9.22 6.03 1.72
CA SER A 60 -9.65 4.71 2.18
C SER A 60 -8.55 3.67 1.97
N GLU A 61 -8.53 2.65 2.84
CA GLU A 61 -7.57 1.54 2.73
C GLU A 61 -7.73 0.76 1.42
N ARG A 62 -8.94 0.73 0.86
CA ARG A 62 -9.22 0.11 -0.44
C ARG A 62 -8.50 0.80 -1.58
N ASP A 63 -8.61 2.14 -1.66
CA ASP A 63 -7.94 2.92 -2.69
C ASP A 63 -6.41 2.76 -2.63
N LEU A 64 -5.84 2.75 -1.42
CA LEU A 64 -4.40 2.53 -1.23
C LEU A 64 -3.98 1.14 -1.74
N ASN A 65 -4.73 0.08 -1.39
CA ASN A 65 -4.43 -1.27 -1.86
C ASN A 65 -4.58 -1.40 -3.38
N GLU A 66 -5.58 -0.74 -3.98
CA GLU A 66 -5.72 -0.72 -5.44
C GLU A 66 -4.53 -0.02 -6.12
N ALA A 67 -4.09 1.12 -5.59
CA ALA A 67 -2.92 1.83 -6.09
C ALA A 67 -1.66 0.96 -6.02
N LEU A 68 -1.42 0.30 -4.87
CA LEU A 68 -0.29 -0.61 -4.66
C LEU A 68 -0.36 -1.84 -5.58
N SER A 69 -1.55 -2.43 -5.74
CA SER A 69 -1.77 -3.60 -6.60
C SER A 69 -1.50 -3.27 -8.07
N ARG A 70 -1.94 -2.09 -8.54
CA ARG A 70 -1.61 -1.59 -9.89
C ARG A 70 -0.11 -1.36 -10.05
N ASP A 71 0.55 -0.84 -9.02
CA ASP A 71 1.98 -0.57 -9.06
C ASP A 71 2.84 -1.83 -9.13
N GLN A 72 2.45 -2.86 -8.37
CA GLN A 72 3.15 -4.14 -8.30
C GLN A 72 3.03 -4.99 -9.58
N GLY A 73 2.15 -4.61 -10.51
CA GLY A 73 1.83 -5.42 -11.69
C GLY A 73 1.28 -6.81 -11.29
N PRO A 74 0.97 -7.69 -12.26
CA PRO A 74 0.75 -9.09 -11.92
C PRO A 74 2.06 -9.61 -11.33
N THR A 75 2.14 -9.71 -10.00
CA THR A 75 3.11 -10.58 -9.36
C THR A 75 2.75 -11.96 -9.86
N GLU A 76 3.47 -12.39 -10.90
CA GLU A 76 3.38 -13.70 -11.48
C GLU A 76 3.57 -14.66 -10.31
N MET A 77 2.45 -15.25 -9.88
CA MET A 77 2.41 -16.34 -8.92
C MET A 77 2.95 -17.58 -9.65
N ASN A 78 4.19 -17.49 -10.11
CA ASN A 78 4.99 -18.63 -10.50
C ASN A 78 5.30 -19.36 -9.21
N ASN A 79 4.34 -20.19 -8.84
CA ASN A 79 4.56 -21.43 -8.14
C ASN A 79 5.57 -22.27 -8.93
N HIS A 80 6.83 -21.85 -8.97
CA HIS A 80 7.93 -22.81 -9.09
C HIS A 80 8.09 -23.47 -7.72
N SER A 81 7.05 -24.21 -7.34
CA SER A 81 7.21 -25.41 -6.54
C SER A 81 8.03 -26.38 -7.38
N GLU A 82 9.33 -26.11 -7.49
CA GLU A 82 10.34 -27.09 -7.86
C GLU A 82 10.54 -28.02 -6.64
N ALA A 83 9.44 -28.63 -6.21
CA ALA A 83 9.35 -29.62 -5.17
C ALA A 83 8.68 -30.85 -5.76
N ALA A 84 9.32 -31.42 -6.78
CA ALA A 84 9.16 -32.81 -7.18
C ALA A 84 10.21 -33.12 -8.24
N LEU A 85 11.39 -33.61 -7.84
CA LEU A 85 12.13 -34.70 -8.49
C LEU A 85 13.37 -35.05 -7.61
N SER A 86 13.11 -35.93 -6.64
CA SER A 86 13.96 -36.99 -6.07
C SER A 86 15.36 -36.71 -5.48
N PRO A 87 15.60 -37.03 -4.19
CA PRO A 87 16.91 -37.41 -3.70
C PRO A 87 17.10 -38.93 -3.85
N GLN A 88 17.81 -39.35 -4.89
CA GLN A 88 18.53 -40.63 -5.00
C GLN A 88 19.75 -40.23 -5.82
N GLU A 89 20.99 -40.37 -5.35
CA GLU A 89 21.78 -41.60 -5.51
C GLU A 89 22.75 -41.77 -4.33
N ASP A 90 22.63 -42.89 -3.62
CA ASP A 90 23.66 -43.51 -2.79
C ASP A 90 24.25 -44.70 -3.59
N GLY A 91 25.58 -44.83 -3.60
CA GLY A 91 26.35 -45.90 -4.28
C GLY A 91 27.23 -45.34 -5.40
N THR A 92 28.56 -45.40 -5.35
CA THR A 92 29.44 -46.54 -4.99
C THR A 92 30.83 -46.03 -4.65
#